data_AF-A0A251XSZ0-F1
#
_entry.id   AF-A0A251XSZ0-F1
#
_cell.length_a   1.000
_cell.length_b   1.000
_cell.length_c   1.000
_cell.angle_alpha   90.00
_cell.angle_beta   90.00
_cell.angle_gamma   90.00
#
_symmetry.space_group_name_H-M   'P 1'
#
loop_
_entity.id
_entity.type
_entity.pdbx_description
1 polymer ?
#
loop_
_entity_poly.entity_id
_entity_poly.type
_entity_poly.pdbx_seq_one_letter_code
_entity_poly.pdbx_strand_id
1 'polypeptide(L)'
;MLYAPTWEGDRPAAAYGSIASHGVPLVRDLIATGSHRVVYRPHPRSGVVDPEYARANREIAAMLERANAEDPAAQHVVDRSRELAWQLSAADLAIVDISAMVYDRLAAGRPLMVTRPVRPEAQIDTDGYLSDCEWLTADDAHGIVARLDALQHDAAADRRLAAWVRHYFGDTAPGAATARFHAAIEHLMGEWDRHAALHLRDATTDPGDEQVDDEDEDA
;
A
#
# COMPACT_ATOMS: atom_id res chain seq x y z
N MET A 1 -14.71 1.30 7.58
CA MET A 1 -13.49 2.12 7.60
C MET A 1 -12.28 1.27 7.94
N LEU A 2 -11.25 1.26 7.08
CA LEU A 2 -9.94 0.70 7.40
C LEU A 2 -9.02 1.82 7.90
N TYR A 3 -8.34 1.62 9.02
CA TYR A 3 -7.24 2.47 9.46
C TYR A 3 -5.98 1.59 9.58
N ALA A 4 -5.04 1.75 8.66
CA ALA A 4 -3.83 0.94 8.56
C ALA A 4 -2.57 1.82 8.61
N PRO A 5 -2.19 2.31 9.81
CA PRO A 5 -1.02 3.15 9.98
C PRO A 5 0.27 2.32 9.94
N THR A 6 1.34 3.01 9.58
CA THR A 6 2.72 2.56 9.75
C THR A 6 3.15 2.60 11.21
N TRP A 7 4.40 2.23 11.47
CA TRP A 7 5.06 2.38 12.76
C TRP A 7 5.89 3.67 12.77
N GLU A 8 6.62 3.92 13.85
CA GLU A 8 7.37 5.16 14.09
C GLU A 8 8.47 5.46 13.07
N GLY A 9 8.91 4.44 12.31
CA GLY A 9 10.03 4.52 11.40
C GLY A 9 11.37 4.23 12.08
N ASP A 10 12.33 3.75 11.29
CA ASP A 10 13.71 3.49 11.72
C ASP A 10 14.63 4.70 11.58
N ARG A 11 14.24 5.66 10.74
CA ARG A 11 14.96 6.91 10.48
C ARG A 11 13.99 8.09 10.40
N PRO A 12 14.42 9.33 10.74
CA PRO A 12 13.56 10.51 10.68
C PRO A 12 12.89 10.72 9.31
N ALA A 13 13.61 10.43 8.22
CA ALA A 13 13.09 10.53 6.86
C ALA A 13 11.91 9.59 6.56
N ALA A 14 11.74 8.51 7.31
CA ALA A 14 10.67 7.52 7.16
C ALA A 14 9.70 7.51 8.35
N ALA A 15 9.67 8.59 9.14
CA ALA A 15 8.81 8.72 10.32
C ALA A 15 7.38 9.16 9.94
N TYR A 16 6.67 8.29 9.20
CA TYR A 16 5.33 8.55 8.66
C TYR A 16 4.19 8.19 9.62
N GLY A 17 4.48 7.44 10.69
CA GLY A 17 3.51 6.87 11.62
C GLY A 17 2.51 7.89 12.19
N SER A 18 1.22 7.58 12.05
CA SER A 18 0.13 8.48 12.49
C SER A 18 -0.61 8.05 13.76
N ILE A 19 -0.28 6.91 14.39
CA ILE A 19 -1.02 6.40 15.57
C ILE A 19 -1.07 7.42 16.70
N ALA A 20 0.07 8.01 17.06
CA ALA A 20 0.16 8.98 18.15
C ALA A 20 -0.47 10.34 17.81
N SER A 21 -0.28 10.81 16.58
CA SER A 21 -0.67 12.16 16.14
C SER A 21 -2.12 12.27 15.68
N HIS A 22 -2.64 11.25 15.00
CA HIS A 22 -3.97 11.25 14.38
C HIS A 22 -4.89 10.17 14.98
N GLY A 23 -4.32 9.00 15.28
CA GLY A 23 -5.11 7.77 15.45
C GLY A 23 -6.12 7.79 16.60
N VAL A 24 -5.76 8.36 17.75
CA VAL A 24 -6.65 8.40 18.93
C VAL A 24 -7.90 9.26 18.69
N PRO A 25 -7.81 10.55 18.30
CA PRO A 25 -9.01 11.35 18.02
C PRO A 25 -9.81 10.78 16.84
N LEU A 26 -9.13 10.34 15.78
CA LEU A 26 -9.77 9.73 14.60
C LEU A 26 -10.66 8.54 14.97
N VAL A 27 -10.13 7.59 15.75
CA VAL A 27 -10.88 6.37 16.09
C VAL A 27 -12.00 6.69 17.06
N ARG A 28 -11.77 7.61 18.01
CA ARG A 28 -12.79 8.06 18.95
C ARG A 28 -14.00 8.64 18.23
N ASP A 29 -13.76 9.54 17.28
CA ASP A 29 -14.83 10.20 16.52
C ASP A 29 -15.61 9.20 15.66
N LEU A 30 -14.92 8.23 15.05
CA LEU A 30 -15.58 7.16 14.28
C LEU A 30 -16.48 6.28 15.17
N ILE A 31 -16.00 5.87 16.34
CA ILE A 31 -16.81 5.08 17.31
C ILE A 31 -18.04 5.88 17.73
N ALA A 32 -17.87 7.18 18.04
CA ALA A 32 -18.95 8.04 18.52
C ALA A 32 -20.13 8.16 17.54
N THR A 33 -19.92 7.87 16.25
CA THR A 33 -21.00 7.86 15.26
C THR A 33 -22.00 6.72 15.43
N GLY A 34 -21.62 5.60 16.05
CA GLY A 34 -22.41 4.36 16.11
C GLY A 34 -22.73 3.71 14.75
N SER A 35 -22.26 4.27 13.64
CA SER A 35 -22.57 3.83 12.27
C SER A 35 -21.35 3.31 11.51
N HIS A 36 -20.14 3.65 11.98
CA HIS A 36 -18.90 3.22 11.36
C HIS A 36 -18.35 1.97 12.02
N ARG A 37 -18.13 0.92 11.22
CA ARG A 37 -17.23 -0.17 11.60
C ARG A 37 -15.79 0.21 11.33
N VAL A 38 -14.94 0.10 12.35
CA VAL A 38 -13.51 0.41 12.27
C VAL A 38 -12.72 -0.89 12.25
N VAL A 39 -11.88 -1.05 11.22
CA VAL A 39 -10.85 -2.08 11.13
C VAL A 39 -9.52 -1.38 11.37
N TYR A 40 -8.96 -1.53 12.56
CA TYR A 40 -7.66 -0.99 12.93
C TYR A 40 -6.58 -2.03 12.73
N ARG A 41 -5.62 -1.75 11.85
CA ARG A 41 -4.52 -2.65 11.50
C ARG A 41 -3.17 -1.97 11.73
N PRO A 42 -2.65 -1.94 12.98
CA PRO A 42 -1.35 -1.37 13.25
C PRO A 42 -0.24 -2.21 12.64
N HIS A 43 0.84 -1.56 12.18
CA HIS A 43 2.05 -2.26 11.81
C HIS A 43 2.61 -3.09 13.00
N PRO A 44 3.16 -4.31 12.81
CA PRO A 44 3.63 -5.16 13.91
C PRO A 44 4.70 -4.55 14.81
N ARG A 45 5.45 -3.57 14.28
CA ARG A 45 6.48 -2.82 15.03
C ARG A 45 5.95 -1.56 15.74
N SER A 46 4.66 -1.27 15.69
CA SER A 46 4.08 -0.05 16.25
C SER A 46 4.24 0.00 17.77
N GLY A 47 4.97 1.00 18.26
CA GLY A 47 5.25 1.20 19.69
C GLY A 47 6.49 0.46 20.18
N VAL A 48 7.34 -0.05 19.28
CA VAL A 48 8.61 -0.69 19.65
C VAL A 48 9.66 0.35 20.04
N VAL A 49 9.62 1.55 19.43
CA VAL A 49 10.66 2.58 19.61
C VAL A 49 10.15 3.72 20.47
N ASP A 50 8.90 4.14 20.28
CA ASP A 50 8.33 5.30 20.95
C ASP A 50 7.28 4.86 21.99
N PRO A 51 7.50 5.13 23.29
CA PRO A 51 6.53 4.83 24.34
C PRO A 51 5.18 5.54 24.17
N GLU A 52 5.15 6.74 23.59
CA GLU A 52 3.91 7.48 23.33
C GLU A 52 3.12 6.84 22.21
N TYR A 53 3.80 6.41 21.15
CA TYR A 53 3.20 5.64 20.07
C TYR A 53 2.66 4.30 20.56
N ALA A 54 3.39 3.62 21.45
CA ALA A 54 2.93 2.40 22.11
C ALA A 54 1.69 2.63 22.97
N ARG A 55 1.63 3.75 23.71
CA ARG A 55 0.49 4.16 24.52
C ARG A 55 -0.74 4.40 23.64
N ALA A 56 -0.60 5.19 22.58
CA ALA A 56 -1.68 5.48 21.64
C ALA A 56 -2.18 4.21 20.93
N ASN A 57 -1.28 3.32 20.51
CA ASN A 57 -1.64 2.04 19.90
C ASN A 57 -2.52 1.18 20.82
N ARG A 58 -2.14 1.08 22.11
CA ARG A 58 -2.93 0.37 23.13
C ARG A 58 -4.27 1.06 23.40
N GLU A 59 -4.28 2.39 23.45
CA GLU A 59 -5.50 3.17 23.68
C GLU A 59 -6.53 2.93 22.57
N ILE A 60 -6.12 2.96 21.30
CA ILE A 60 -6.99 2.68 20.15
C ILE A 60 -7.58 1.27 20.24
N ALA A 61 -6.74 0.26 20.48
CA ALA A 61 -7.23 -1.11 20.62
C ALA A 61 -8.26 -1.24 21.77
N ALA A 62 -7.96 -0.64 22.92
CA ALA A 62 -8.87 -0.65 24.07
C ALA A 62 -10.16 0.14 23.83
N MET A 63 -10.15 1.21 23.04
CA MET A 63 -11.37 1.92 22.64
C MET A 63 -12.29 1.03 21.81
N LEU A 64 -11.74 0.31 20.82
CA LEU A 64 -12.51 -0.59 19.96
C LEU A 64 -13.06 -1.80 20.72
N GLU A 65 -12.26 -2.38 21.61
CA GLU A 65 -12.70 -3.49 22.47
C GLU A 65 -13.82 -3.07 23.42
N ARG A 66 -13.72 -1.87 24.03
CA ARG A 66 -14.78 -1.31 24.88
C ARG A 66 -16.06 -1.04 24.09
N ALA A 67 -15.95 -0.41 22.93
CA ALA A 67 -17.09 -0.15 22.06
C ALA A 67 -17.82 -1.46 21.66
N ASN A 68 -17.08 -2.52 21.35
CA ASN A 68 -17.67 -3.83 21.08
C ASN A 68 -18.31 -4.49 22.32
N ALA A 69 -17.79 -4.24 23.52
CA ALA A 69 -18.38 -4.74 24.76
C ALA A 69 -19.70 -4.02 25.10
N GLU A 70 -19.77 -2.72 24.80
CA GLU A 70 -20.96 -1.88 24.97
C GLU A 70 -22.02 -2.16 23.90
N ASP A 71 -21.59 -2.35 22.64
CA ASP A 71 -22.43 -2.74 21.51
C ASP A 71 -21.78 -3.88 20.70
N PRO A 72 -22.19 -5.14 20.95
CA PRO A 72 -21.71 -6.29 20.19
C PRO A 72 -22.01 -6.24 18.68
N ALA A 73 -22.99 -5.44 18.24
CA ALA A 73 -23.33 -5.30 16.82
C ALA A 73 -22.37 -4.35 16.06
N ALA A 74 -21.61 -3.51 16.77
CA ALA A 74 -20.63 -2.61 16.16
C ALA A 74 -19.53 -3.38 15.39
N GLN A 75 -19.10 -4.52 15.96
CA GLN A 75 -18.14 -5.46 15.35
C GLN A 75 -16.86 -4.77 14.81
N HIS A 76 -16.32 -3.83 15.57
CA HIS A 76 -14.99 -3.27 15.31
C HIS A 76 -13.92 -4.38 15.33
N VAL A 77 -12.84 -4.19 14.56
CA VAL A 77 -11.77 -5.20 14.43
C VAL A 77 -10.42 -4.57 14.76
N VAL A 78 -9.68 -5.19 15.68
CA VAL A 78 -8.24 -4.96 15.85
C VAL A 78 -7.49 -6.08 15.15
N ASP A 79 -7.04 -5.79 13.94
CA ASP A 79 -6.42 -6.78 13.07
C ASP A 79 -4.89 -6.79 13.22
N ARG A 80 -4.37 -7.92 13.71
CA ARG A 80 -2.93 -8.18 13.87
C ARG A 80 -2.46 -9.36 13.01
N SER A 81 -3.29 -9.79 12.05
CA SER A 81 -2.99 -10.91 11.17
C SER A 81 -1.84 -10.57 10.21
N ARG A 82 -1.05 -11.57 9.82
CA ARG A 82 0.04 -11.38 8.86
C ARG A 82 -0.47 -11.16 7.44
N GLU A 83 -1.62 -11.74 7.13
CA GLU A 83 -2.18 -11.72 5.78
C GLU A 83 -2.98 -10.45 5.54
N LEU A 84 -2.73 -9.84 4.38
CA LEU A 84 -3.50 -8.74 3.85
C LEU A 84 -4.35 -9.30 2.71
N ALA A 85 -5.65 -9.43 2.94
CA ALA A 85 -6.56 -10.01 1.96
C ALA A 85 -7.90 -9.27 1.97
N TRP A 86 -8.76 -9.58 2.92
CA TRP A 86 -10.14 -9.09 2.95
C TRP A 86 -10.26 -7.61 3.35
N GLN A 87 -9.29 -7.07 4.09
CA GLN A 87 -9.38 -5.74 4.70
C GLN A 87 -9.43 -4.64 3.65
N LEU A 88 -8.62 -4.78 2.59
CA LEU A 88 -8.52 -3.81 1.51
C LEU A 88 -9.75 -3.78 0.61
N SER A 89 -10.45 -4.91 0.47
CA SER A 89 -11.63 -5.02 -0.39
C SER A 89 -12.94 -4.81 0.37
N ALA A 90 -13.00 -5.17 1.65
CA ALA A 90 -14.21 -5.09 2.46
C ALA A 90 -14.47 -3.68 3.02
N ALA A 91 -13.45 -2.84 3.18
CA ALA A 91 -13.63 -1.49 3.71
C ALA A 91 -14.07 -0.51 2.60
N ASP A 92 -15.15 0.24 2.86
CA ASP A 92 -15.65 1.27 1.94
C ASP A 92 -14.64 2.41 1.71
N LEU A 93 -13.91 2.79 2.77
CA LEU A 93 -12.87 3.81 2.77
C LEU A 93 -11.69 3.35 3.63
N ALA A 94 -10.48 3.77 3.27
CA ALA A 94 -9.25 3.51 4.03
C ALA A 94 -8.50 4.81 4.39
N ILE A 95 -7.96 4.86 5.61
CA ILE A 95 -7.00 5.86 6.05
C ILE A 95 -5.67 5.15 6.27
N VAL A 96 -4.64 5.58 5.57
CA VAL A 96 -3.32 4.96 5.57
C VAL A 96 -2.23 6.01 5.71
N ASP A 97 -1.06 5.62 6.20
CA ASP A 97 0.12 6.48 6.14
C ASP A 97 0.82 6.31 4.79
N ILE A 98 1.83 7.16 4.54
CA ILE A 98 2.75 7.00 3.40
C ILE A 98 3.42 5.63 3.48
N SER A 99 2.93 4.69 2.67
CA SER A 99 3.32 3.28 2.72
C SER A 99 2.86 2.51 1.47
N ALA A 100 3.29 1.26 1.35
CA ALA A 100 2.79 0.34 0.32
C ALA A 100 1.25 0.19 0.31
N MET A 101 0.60 0.38 1.48
CA MET A 101 -0.86 0.26 1.60
C MET A 101 -1.61 1.27 0.73
N VAL A 102 -1.00 2.42 0.40
CA VAL A 102 -1.56 3.37 -0.56
C VAL A 102 -1.77 2.67 -1.90
N TYR A 103 -0.74 2.00 -2.42
CA TYR A 103 -0.76 1.35 -3.71
C TYR A 103 -1.65 0.11 -3.73
N ASP A 104 -1.66 -0.68 -2.64
CA ASP A 104 -2.58 -1.83 -2.53
C ASP A 104 -4.04 -1.38 -2.53
N ARG A 105 -4.33 -0.24 -1.89
CA ARG A 105 -5.66 0.34 -1.89
C ARG A 105 -6.04 0.97 -3.23
N LEU A 106 -5.09 1.58 -3.94
CA LEU A 106 -5.28 2.02 -5.33
C LEU A 106 -5.61 0.83 -6.24
N ALA A 107 -4.91 -0.30 -6.09
CA ALA A 107 -5.21 -1.50 -6.87
C ALA A 107 -6.65 -2.01 -6.63
N ALA A 108 -7.20 -1.82 -5.42
CA ALA A 108 -8.59 -2.11 -5.11
C ALA A 108 -9.60 -1.10 -5.70
N GLY A 109 -9.14 0.06 -6.19
CA GLY A 109 -9.97 1.09 -6.82
C GLY A 109 -10.98 1.75 -5.88
N ARG A 110 -10.67 1.78 -4.57
CA ARG A 110 -11.59 2.28 -3.54
C ARG A 110 -11.04 3.57 -2.90
N PRO A 111 -11.92 4.49 -2.44
CA PRO A 111 -11.51 5.73 -1.80
C PRO A 111 -10.55 5.53 -0.64
N LEU A 112 -9.61 6.47 -0.49
CA LEU A 112 -8.65 6.53 0.60
C LEU A 112 -8.24 7.97 0.94
N MET A 113 -7.85 8.17 2.19
CA MET A 113 -7.10 9.34 2.65
C MET A 113 -5.70 8.90 3.08
N VAL A 114 -4.71 9.78 2.88
CA VAL A 114 -3.34 9.57 3.32
C VAL A 114 -3.04 10.53 4.47
N THR A 115 -2.57 10.02 5.60
CA THR A 115 -2.18 10.88 6.73
C THR A 115 -0.93 11.68 6.35
N ARG A 116 -0.94 12.97 6.68
CA ARG A 116 0.23 13.83 6.49
C ARG A 116 1.14 13.68 7.71
N PRO A 117 2.39 13.21 7.56
CA PRO A 117 3.32 13.07 8.68
C PRO A 117 3.52 14.40 9.42
N VAL A 118 3.55 14.35 10.76
CA VAL A 118 3.81 15.54 11.60
C VAL A 118 5.30 15.83 11.78
N ARG A 119 6.15 14.85 11.47
CA ARG A 119 7.61 14.96 11.61
C ARG A 119 8.17 15.77 10.45
N PRO A 120 8.81 16.93 10.70
CA PRO A 120 9.35 17.78 9.63
C PRO A 120 10.43 17.09 8.78
N GLU A 121 11.11 16.11 9.35
CA GLU A 121 12.16 15.37 8.66
C GLU A 121 11.63 14.30 7.71
N ALA A 122 10.34 13.94 7.81
CA ALA A 122 9.72 12.92 6.98
C ALA A 122 9.71 13.37 5.51
N GLN A 123 10.24 12.52 4.63
CA GLN A 123 10.33 12.86 3.21
C GLN A 123 9.02 12.52 2.50
N ILE A 124 8.40 13.52 1.89
CA ILE A 124 7.18 13.31 1.09
C ILE A 124 7.57 13.44 -0.37
N ASP A 125 7.59 12.31 -1.06
CA ASP A 125 7.75 12.27 -2.51
C ASP A 125 6.40 12.50 -3.18
N THR A 126 6.26 13.63 -3.86
CA THR A 126 5.05 14.02 -4.58
C THR A 126 5.18 13.83 -6.09
N ASP A 127 6.14 13.06 -6.59
CA ASP A 127 6.27 12.78 -8.03
C ASP A 127 5.21 11.77 -8.52
N GLY A 128 4.50 11.12 -7.60
CA GLY A 128 3.42 10.17 -7.87
C GLY A 128 2.07 10.58 -7.28
N TYR A 129 1.22 9.59 -7.00
CA TYR A 129 -0.14 9.77 -6.46
C TYR A 129 -0.23 10.72 -5.26
N LEU A 130 0.83 10.80 -4.44
CA LEU A 130 0.85 11.68 -3.26
C LEU A 130 0.76 13.19 -3.61
N SER A 131 0.98 13.59 -4.86
CA SER A 131 0.68 14.96 -5.33
C SER A 131 -0.81 15.29 -5.31
N ASP A 132 -1.66 14.29 -5.55
CA ASP A 132 -3.10 14.44 -5.76
C ASP A 132 -3.95 13.75 -4.67
N CYS A 133 -3.30 13.16 -3.67
CA CYS A 133 -3.99 12.39 -2.65
C CYS A 133 -4.75 13.26 -1.65
N GLU A 134 -5.77 12.67 -1.05
CA GLU A 134 -6.55 13.30 0.00
C GLU A 134 -5.79 13.28 1.31
N TRP A 135 -5.07 14.37 1.58
CA TRP A 135 -4.30 14.52 2.82
C TRP A 135 -5.23 14.68 4.03
N LEU A 136 -4.92 13.91 5.09
CA LEU A 136 -5.47 14.09 6.42
C LEU A 136 -4.37 14.64 7.34
N THR A 137 -4.56 15.86 7.85
CA THR A 137 -3.63 16.45 8.82
C THR A 137 -3.96 16.00 10.25
N ALA A 138 -3.03 16.16 11.19
CA ALA A 138 -3.25 15.82 12.59
C ALA A 138 -4.33 16.71 13.21
N ASP A 139 -4.39 17.98 12.80
CA ASP A 139 -5.45 18.89 13.20
C ASP A 139 -6.79 18.42 12.63
N ASP A 140 -6.89 17.94 11.39
CA ASP A 140 -8.15 17.43 10.84
C ASP A 140 -8.55 16.03 11.33
N ALA A 141 -7.72 15.39 12.15
CA ALA A 141 -8.03 14.06 12.69
C ALA A 141 -9.26 14.11 13.64
N HIS A 142 -9.48 15.25 14.31
CA HIS A 142 -10.75 15.54 14.94
C HIS A 142 -11.73 16.06 13.88
N GLY A 143 -12.97 15.56 13.89
CA GLY A 143 -13.93 15.86 12.82
C GLY A 143 -13.71 15.03 11.55
N ILE A 144 -12.96 13.92 11.63
CA ILE A 144 -12.72 12.99 10.52
C ILE A 144 -14.02 12.59 9.81
N VAL A 145 -15.13 12.44 10.54
CA VAL A 145 -16.44 12.05 9.99
C VAL A 145 -16.89 13.00 8.87
N ALA A 146 -16.73 14.31 9.04
CA ALA A 146 -17.10 15.30 8.02
C ALA A 146 -16.16 15.23 6.80
N ARG A 147 -14.87 14.96 7.01
CA ARG A 147 -13.89 14.79 5.93
C ARG A 147 -14.20 13.54 5.09
N LEU A 148 -14.57 12.46 5.74
CA LEU A 148 -14.96 11.20 5.10
C LEU A 148 -16.25 11.34 4.30
N ASP A 149 -17.26 12.00 4.87
CA ASP A 149 -18.52 12.25 4.18
C ASP A 149 -18.31 13.15 2.95
N ALA A 150 -17.48 14.19 3.06
CA ALA A 150 -17.11 15.02 1.92
C ALA A 150 -16.39 14.22 0.82
N LEU A 151 -15.43 13.36 1.20
CA LEU A 151 -14.70 12.54 0.24
C LEU A 151 -15.60 11.53 -0.46
N GLN A 152 -16.51 10.88 0.26
CA GLN A 152 -17.44 9.89 -0.31
C GLN A 152 -18.36 10.49 -1.39
N HIS A 153 -18.59 11.81 -1.36
CA HIS A 153 -19.44 12.52 -2.31
C HIS A 153 -18.64 13.42 -3.28
N ASP A 154 -17.30 13.34 -3.27
CA ASP A 154 -16.45 14.14 -4.16
C ASP A 154 -16.16 13.41 -5.48
N ALA A 155 -16.99 13.69 -6.50
CA ALA A 155 -16.80 13.16 -7.85
C ALA A 155 -15.47 13.60 -8.51
N ALA A 156 -14.84 14.70 -8.06
CA ALA A 156 -13.53 15.10 -8.54
C ALA A 156 -12.42 14.23 -7.94
N ALA A 157 -12.50 13.92 -6.64
CA ALA A 157 -11.61 12.96 -5.98
C ALA A 157 -11.71 11.57 -6.63
N ASP A 158 -12.92 11.10 -6.92
CA ASP A 158 -13.14 9.82 -7.62
C ASP A 158 -12.46 9.80 -9.00
N ARG A 159 -12.54 10.90 -9.76
CA ARG A 159 -11.89 11.00 -11.07
C ARG A 159 -10.36 11.00 -10.95
N ARG A 160 -9.80 11.72 -9.96
CA ARG A 160 -8.35 11.72 -9.69
C ARG A 160 -7.88 10.32 -9.33
N LEU A 161 -8.58 9.67 -8.40
CA LEU A 161 -8.31 8.30 -7.99
C LEU A 161 -8.31 7.35 -9.19
N ALA A 162 -9.39 7.36 -9.99
CA ALA A 162 -9.52 6.49 -11.16
C ALA A 162 -8.41 6.73 -12.21
N ALA A 163 -7.95 7.97 -12.38
CA ALA A 163 -6.84 8.29 -13.28
C ALA A 163 -5.54 7.64 -12.80
N TRP A 164 -5.21 7.76 -11.51
CA TRP A 164 -4.01 7.14 -10.92
C TRP A 164 -4.08 5.62 -10.89
N VAL A 165 -5.24 5.04 -10.59
CA VAL A 165 -5.46 3.59 -10.67
C VAL A 165 -5.18 3.08 -12.07
N ARG A 166 -5.73 3.74 -13.10
CA ARG A 166 -5.49 3.38 -14.50
C ARG A 166 -4.02 3.58 -14.89
N HIS A 167 -3.38 4.64 -14.43
CA HIS A 167 -1.98 4.92 -14.76
C HIS A 167 -1.03 3.87 -14.18
N TYR A 168 -1.19 3.48 -12.91
CA TYR A 168 -0.32 2.51 -12.26
C TYR A 168 -0.65 1.06 -12.58
N PHE A 169 -1.94 0.71 -12.62
CA PHE A 169 -2.37 -0.68 -12.67
C PHE A 169 -3.06 -1.06 -13.98
N GLY A 170 -3.54 -0.10 -14.76
CA GLY A 170 -4.33 -0.35 -15.97
C GLY A 170 -5.73 -0.83 -15.61
N ASP A 171 -6.15 -1.96 -16.21
CA ASP A 171 -7.40 -2.62 -15.87
C ASP A 171 -7.24 -3.44 -14.58
N THR A 172 -7.98 -3.07 -13.53
CA THR A 172 -8.00 -3.72 -12.22
C THR A 172 -9.18 -4.68 -12.03
N ALA A 173 -9.95 -4.97 -13.09
CA ALA A 173 -10.97 -6.02 -13.02
C ALA A 173 -10.35 -7.37 -12.60
N PRO A 174 -11.09 -8.20 -11.82
CA PRO A 174 -10.59 -9.51 -11.40
C PRO A 174 -10.07 -10.35 -12.58
N GLY A 175 -8.81 -10.78 -12.49
CA GLY A 175 -8.14 -11.59 -13.52
C GLY A 175 -7.48 -10.80 -14.65
N ALA A 176 -7.74 -9.49 -14.81
CA ALA A 176 -7.16 -8.69 -15.90
C ALA A 176 -5.63 -8.61 -15.82
N ALA A 177 -5.08 -8.38 -14.61
CA ALA A 177 -3.63 -8.37 -14.39
C ALA A 177 -2.99 -9.73 -14.70
N THR A 178 -3.60 -10.83 -14.26
CA THR A 178 -3.13 -12.20 -14.52
C THR A 178 -3.14 -12.51 -16.01
N ALA A 179 -4.21 -12.15 -16.72
CA ALA A 179 -4.31 -12.34 -18.16
C ALA A 179 -3.24 -11.55 -18.91
N ARG A 180 -3.00 -10.29 -18.54
CA ARG A 180 -1.91 -9.47 -19.11
C ARG A 180 -0.53 -10.08 -18.85
N PHE A 181 -0.31 -10.61 -17.66
CA PHE A 181 0.94 -11.26 -17.29
C PHE A 181 1.18 -12.53 -18.13
N HIS A 182 0.17 -13.39 -18.26
CA HIS A 182 0.24 -14.58 -19.11
C HIS A 182 0.50 -14.22 -20.58
N ALA A 183 -0.23 -13.24 -21.12
CA ALA A 183 -0.04 -12.79 -22.49
C ALA A 183 1.39 -12.24 -22.74
N ALA A 184 1.97 -11.54 -21.75
CA ALA A 184 3.36 -11.07 -21.84
C ALA A 184 4.36 -12.24 -21.85
N ILE A 185 4.15 -13.28 -21.05
CA ILE A 185 4.98 -14.49 -21.06
C ILE A 185 4.87 -15.20 -22.41
N GLU A 186 3.65 -15.41 -22.91
CA GLU A 186 3.40 -16.04 -24.22
C GLU A 186 4.09 -15.26 -25.34
N HIS A 187 4.02 -13.93 -25.30
CA HIS A 187 4.72 -13.08 -26.27
C HIS A 187 6.24 -13.25 -26.20
N LEU A 188 6.83 -13.25 -25.00
CA LEU A 188 8.27 -13.46 -24.83
C LEU A 188 8.72 -14.84 -25.30
N MET A 189 7.92 -15.88 -25.05
CA MET A 189 8.19 -17.23 -25.54
C MET A 189 8.14 -17.30 -27.07
N GLY A 190 7.15 -16.66 -27.70
CA GLY A 190 7.05 -16.59 -29.17
C GLY A 190 8.22 -15.82 -29.81
N GLU A 191 8.67 -14.74 -29.18
CA GLU A 191 9.86 -14.01 -29.62
C GLU A 191 11.13 -14.87 -29.48
N TRP A 192 11.24 -15.63 -28.39
CA TRP A 192 12.34 -16.58 -28.21
C TRP A 192 12.34 -17.65 -29.31
N ASP A 193 11.21 -18.28 -29.60
CA ASP A 193 11.09 -19.27 -30.68
C ASP A 193 11.49 -18.68 -32.04
N ARG A 194 11.04 -17.45 -32.33
CA ARG A 194 11.38 -16.71 -33.55
C ARG A 194 12.88 -16.49 -33.67
N HIS A 195 13.53 -16.04 -32.60
CA HIS A 195 14.97 -15.81 -32.58
C HIS A 195 15.78 -17.11 -32.62
N ALA A 196 15.36 -18.15 -31.91
CA ALA A 196 15.98 -19.47 -31.96
C ALA A 196 15.96 -20.04 -33.38
N ALA A 197 14.85 -19.88 -34.12
CA ALA A 197 14.74 -20.29 -35.51
C ALA A 197 15.66 -19.48 -36.45
N LEU A 198 15.84 -18.18 -36.20
CA LEU A 198 16.73 -17.33 -37.00
C LEU A 198 18.21 -17.71 -36.80
N HIS A 199 18.61 -17.98 -35.56
CA HIS A 199 19.99 -18.32 -35.19
C HIS A 199 20.31 -19.81 -35.35
N LEU A 200 19.37 -20.63 -35.85
CA LEU A 200 19.53 -22.08 -36.02
C LEU A 200 20.66 -22.47 -37.00
N ARG A 201 21.08 -21.52 -37.85
CA ARG A 201 22.17 -21.69 -38.84
C ARG A 201 23.40 -20.86 -38.54
N ASP A 202 23.39 -20.11 -37.45
CA ASP A 202 24.59 -19.39 -37.03
C ASP A 202 25.60 -20.44 -36.55
N ALA A 203 26.84 -20.33 -37.03
CA ALA A 203 27.91 -21.16 -36.53
C ALA A 203 28.02 -20.91 -35.03
N THR A 204 27.95 -21.97 -34.22
CA THR A 204 28.34 -21.89 -32.82
C THR A 204 29.82 -21.57 -32.79
N THR A 205 30.18 -20.29 -32.63
CA THR A 205 31.52 -19.92 -32.20
C THR A 205 31.63 -20.39 -30.76
N ASP A 206 32.10 -21.63 -30.59
CA ASP A 206 32.58 -22.11 -29.30
C ASP A 206 33.83 -21.29 -28.98
N PRO A 207 33.86 -20.50 -27.88
CA PRO A 207 35.05 -19.73 -27.50
C PRO A 207 36.25 -20.62 -27.12
N GLY A 208 36.11 -21.96 -27.15
CA GLY A 208 37.13 -22.93 -26.77
C GLY A 208 37.98 -23.54 -27.91
N ASP A 209 37.66 -23.30 -29.18
CA ASP A 209 38.34 -23.93 -30.33
C ASP A 209 39.44 -23.06 -30.97
N GLU A 210 40.13 -22.22 -30.20
CA GLU A 210 41.48 -21.80 -30.58
C GLU A 210 42.43 -22.96 -30.23
N GLN A 211 42.50 -23.95 -31.13
CA GLN A 211 43.65 -24.86 -31.16
C GLN A 211 44.90 -24.02 -31.37
N VAL A 212 45.63 -23.81 -30.27
CA VAL A 212 47.04 -23.43 -30.32
C VAL A 212 47.74 -24.64 -30.92
N ASP A 213 48.05 -24.58 -32.21
CA ASP A 213 49.00 -25.49 -32.83
C ASP A 213 50.38 -25.21 -32.20
N ASP A 214 50.70 -25.97 -31.15
CA ASP A 214 52.07 -26.19 -30.71
C ASP A 214 52.79 -27.01 -31.79
N GLU A 215 53.29 -26.35 -32.83
CA GLU A 215 54.37 -26.88 -33.67
C GLU A 215 55.71 -26.52 -33.02
N ASP A 216 56.14 -27.34 -32.07
CA ASP A 216 57.56 -27.60 -31.84
C ASP A 216 58.05 -28.54 -32.96
N GLU A 217 59.00 -28.11 -33.80
CA GLU A 217 60.10 -28.97 -34.30
C GLU A 217 61.21 -28.17 -35.04
N ASP A 218 62.35 -28.03 -34.35
CA ASP A 218 63.73 -28.17 -34.82
C ASP A 218 64.21 -27.55 -36.16
N ALA A 219 65.11 -26.55 -36.04
CA ALA A 219 66.42 -26.49 -36.73
C ALA A 219 67.35 -25.40 -36.16
#